data_AF-A0A7T6Z420-F1
#
_entry.id   AF-A0A7T6Z420-F1
#
_cell.length_a   1.000
_cell.length_b   1.000
_cell.length_c   1.000
_cell.angle_alpha   90.00
_cell.angle_beta   90.00
_cell.angle_gamma   90.00
#
_symmetry.space_group_name_H-M   'P 1'
#
loop_
_entity.id
_entity.type
_entity.pdbx_description
1 polymer ?
#
loop_
_entity_poly.entity_id
_entity_poly.type
_entity_poly.pdbx_seq_one_letter_code
_entity_poly.pdbx_strand_id
1 'polypeptide(L)'
;MPTIHYVKDENGQAPVFDLIYEIALRGMEDKGYANLAKYIAQALDYLEDVGVPEKKFLPFYTERDNGRPLTFATILKELTHHSPLLEFRVNWRGTGYFRAIFFCVEDESEQILLEFRTPNNKGFSVYIAA
;
A
#
# COMPACT_ATOMS: atom_id res chain seq x y z
N MET A 1 -1.18 9.00 16.99
CA MET A 1 -0.57 8.83 15.66
C MET A 1 -1.17 7.56 15.11
N PRO A 2 -1.75 7.58 13.91
CA PRO A 2 -2.24 6.38 13.26
C PRO A 2 -1.21 5.25 13.29
N THR A 3 -1.65 4.04 13.63
CA THR A 3 -0.82 2.84 13.58
C THR A 3 -1.37 1.93 12.49
N ILE A 4 -0.52 1.39 11.62
CA ILE A 4 -0.92 0.44 10.59
C ILE A 4 -0.81 -1.00 11.11
N HIS A 5 -1.94 -1.72 11.12
CA HIS A 5 -1.98 -3.13 11.54
C HIS A 5 -2.11 -4.06 10.34
N TYR A 6 -1.11 -4.92 10.10
CA TYR A 6 -1.20 -5.99 9.11
C TYR A 6 -2.06 -7.16 9.62
N VAL A 7 -3.21 -7.37 9.00
CA VAL A 7 -4.10 -8.48 9.39
C VAL A 7 -3.52 -9.82 8.96
N LYS A 8 -3.67 -10.80 9.86
CA LYS A 8 -3.30 -12.19 9.62
C LYS A 8 -4.46 -12.99 9.02
N ASP A 9 -4.13 -13.94 8.15
CA ASP A 9 -5.07 -14.93 7.62
C ASP A 9 -5.40 -16.03 8.64
N GLU A 10 -6.23 -17.00 8.24
CA GLU A 10 -6.58 -18.17 9.05
C GLU A 10 -5.38 -19.04 9.47
N ASN A 11 -4.27 -18.95 8.74
CA ASN A 11 -3.02 -19.67 9.00
C ASN A 11 -2.02 -18.84 9.83
N GLY A 12 -2.37 -17.62 10.20
CA GLY A 12 -1.49 -16.69 10.93
C GLY A 12 -0.46 -15.95 10.07
N GLN A 13 -0.53 -16.07 8.74
CA GLN A 13 0.32 -15.35 7.78
C GLN A 13 -0.20 -13.93 7.58
N ALA A 14 0.64 -12.99 7.16
CA ALA A 14 0.25 -11.59 6.98
C ALA A 14 0.46 -11.19 5.50
N PRO A 15 -0.48 -11.53 4.59
CA PRO A 15 -0.22 -11.55 3.16
C PRO A 15 0.28 -10.22 2.59
N VAL A 16 -0.19 -9.09 3.13
CA VAL A 16 0.27 -7.76 2.68
C VAL A 16 1.71 -7.49 3.10
N PHE A 17 2.06 -7.82 4.35
CA PHE A 17 3.42 -7.70 4.84
C PHE A 17 4.36 -8.63 4.05
N ASP A 18 3.94 -9.88 3.87
CA ASP A 18 4.69 -10.90 3.13
C ASP A 18 4.95 -10.45 1.69
N LEU A 19 3.95 -9.87 1.02
CA LEU A 19 4.11 -9.31 -0.33
C LEU A 19 5.09 -8.12 -0.37
N ILE A 20 5.02 -7.20 0.60
CA ILE A 20 5.98 -6.09 0.68
C ILE A 20 7.40 -6.64 0.87
N TYR A 21 7.56 -7.65 1.72
CA TYR A 21 8.82 -8.32 1.95
C TYR A 21 9.35 -9.00 0.68
N GLU A 22 8.49 -9.70 -0.08
CA GLU A 22 8.87 -10.29 -1.37
C GLU A 22 9.31 -9.24 -2.40
N ILE A 23 8.61 -8.10 -2.48
CA ILE A 23 8.98 -6.99 -3.36
C ILE A 23 10.35 -6.45 -2.95
N ALA A 24 10.62 -6.31 -1.64
CA ALA A 24 11.90 -5.87 -1.12
C ALA A 24 13.03 -6.86 -1.45
N LEU A 25 12.80 -8.17 -1.28
CA LEU A 25 13.76 -9.21 -1.65
C LEU A 25 14.13 -9.16 -3.14
N ARG A 26 13.15 -9.02 -4.03
CA ARG A 26 13.40 -8.82 -5.47
C ARG A 26 14.19 -7.54 -5.73
N GLY A 27 14.00 -6.53 -4.90
CA GLY A 27 14.74 -5.27 -4.95
C GLY A 27 16.24 -5.42 -4.71
N MET A 28 16.69 -6.51 -4.08
CA MET A 28 18.13 -6.78 -3.90
C MET A 28 18.84 -7.03 -5.24
N GLU A 29 18.10 -7.46 -6.27
CA GLU A 29 18.63 -7.84 -7.58
C GLU A 29 18.15 -6.90 -8.70
N ASP A 30 16.96 -6.31 -8.55
CA ASP A 30 16.35 -5.44 -9.56
C ASP A 30 16.01 -4.05 -8.99
N LYS A 31 16.63 -3.03 -9.59
CA LYS A 31 16.47 -1.62 -9.17
C LYS A 31 15.04 -1.11 -9.26
N GLY A 32 14.24 -1.64 -10.19
CA GLY A 32 12.82 -1.32 -10.32
C GLY A 32 12.02 -1.78 -9.11
N TYR A 33 12.27 -3.01 -8.65
CA TYR A 33 11.68 -3.54 -7.42
C TYR A 33 12.18 -2.81 -6.17
N ALA A 34 13.46 -2.46 -6.11
CA ALA A 34 14.01 -1.65 -5.01
C ALA A 34 13.30 -0.31 -4.89
N ASN A 35 13.06 0.37 -6.02
CA ASN A 35 12.31 1.61 -6.07
C ASN A 35 10.85 1.41 -5.64
N LEU A 36 10.20 0.35 -6.12
CA LEU A 36 8.82 0.05 -5.73
C LEU A 36 8.70 -0.19 -4.22
N ALA A 37 9.59 -1.01 -3.63
CA ALA A 37 9.64 -1.25 -2.20
C ALA A 37 9.85 0.05 -1.40
N LYS A 38 10.82 0.87 -1.82
CA LYS A 38 11.09 2.19 -1.22
C LYS A 38 9.85 3.07 -1.21
N TYR A 39 9.15 3.19 -2.34
CA TYR A 39 7.97 4.06 -2.41
C TYR A 39 6.76 3.50 -1.66
N ILE A 40 6.65 2.17 -1.53
CA ILE A 40 5.66 1.56 -0.63
C ILE A 40 5.94 1.97 0.81
N ALA A 41 7.17 1.78 1.30
CA ALA A 41 7.55 2.13 2.66
C ALA A 41 7.30 3.63 2.94
N GLN A 42 7.81 4.52 2.09
CA GLN A 42 7.62 5.96 2.30
C GLN A 42 6.15 6.39 2.26
N ALA A 43 5.31 5.76 1.44
CA ALA A 43 3.89 6.06 1.38
C ALA A 43 3.12 5.52 2.59
N LEU A 44 3.57 4.42 3.20
CA LEU A 44 3.05 3.90 4.46
C LEU A 44 3.48 4.80 5.63
N ASP A 45 4.76 5.20 5.71
CA ASP A 45 5.24 6.15 6.72
C ASP A 45 4.45 7.46 6.65
N TYR A 46 4.25 8.00 5.45
CA TYR A 46 3.45 9.20 5.24
C TYR A 46 1.99 9.01 5.69
N LEU A 47 1.42 7.82 5.49
CA LEU A 47 0.07 7.49 5.95
C LEU A 47 -0.02 7.41 7.48
N GLU A 48 1.00 6.89 8.15
CA GLU A 48 1.11 6.89 9.62
C GLU A 48 1.23 8.31 10.18
N ASP A 49 1.94 9.20 9.49
CA ASP A 49 2.11 10.59 9.90
C ASP A 49 0.81 11.40 9.79
N VAL A 50 0.14 11.33 8.62
CA VAL A 50 -0.99 12.23 8.29
C VAL A 50 -2.35 11.61 8.52
N GLY A 51 -2.42 10.29 8.58
CA GLY A 51 -3.64 9.51 8.64
C GLY A 51 -4.49 9.54 7.36
N VAL A 52 -5.71 9.01 7.46
CA VAL A 52 -6.67 9.00 6.35
C VAL A 52 -7.43 10.32 6.34
N PRO A 53 -7.30 11.16 5.30
CA PRO A 53 -8.05 12.41 5.22
C PRO A 53 -9.53 12.16 4.96
N GLU A 54 -10.40 13.07 5.40
CA GLU A 54 -11.87 12.98 5.22
C GLU A 54 -12.31 12.70 3.78
N LYS A 55 -11.60 13.30 2.81
CA LYS A 55 -11.88 13.13 1.37
C LYS A 55 -11.38 11.80 0.80
N LYS A 56 -10.77 10.93 1.62
CA LYS A 56 -10.24 9.60 1.26
C LYS A 56 -9.33 9.62 0.02
N PHE A 57 -8.68 10.75 -0.19
CA PHE A 57 -7.79 11.07 -1.29
C PHE A 57 -6.53 11.69 -0.69
N LEU A 58 -5.39 11.07 -0.96
CA LEU A 58 -4.14 11.47 -0.33
C LEU A 58 -3.03 11.51 -1.40
N PRO A 59 -2.66 12.71 -1.90
CA PRO A 59 -1.50 12.86 -2.75
C PRO A 59 -0.24 12.65 -1.91
N PHE A 60 0.77 12.04 -2.52
CA PHE A 60 2.05 11.77 -1.86
C PHE A 60 3.20 12.36 -2.67
N TYR A 61 4.02 13.15 -1.99
CA TYR A 61 5.16 13.86 -2.57
C TYR A 61 6.44 13.28 -1.96
N THR A 62 7.36 12.85 -2.82
CA THR A 62 8.65 12.29 -2.41
C THR A 62 9.72 12.67 -3.44
N GLU A 63 10.92 12.13 -3.29
CA GLU A 63 12.03 12.35 -4.20
C GLU A 63 12.55 11.03 -4.78
N ARG A 64 12.96 11.10 -6.04
CA ARG A 64 13.74 10.03 -6.69
C ARG A 64 15.15 9.99 -6.09
N ASP A 65 15.90 8.92 -6.37
CA ASP A 65 17.29 8.77 -5.91
C ASP A 65 18.23 9.89 -6.38
N ASN A 66 17.86 10.63 -7.43
CA ASN A 66 18.62 11.78 -7.93
C ASN A 66 18.13 13.14 -7.39
N GLY A 67 17.33 13.14 -6.31
CA GLY A 67 16.77 14.34 -5.67
C GLY A 67 15.69 15.05 -6.49
N ARG A 68 15.27 14.49 -7.63
CA ARG A 68 14.16 15.09 -8.40
C ARG A 68 12.82 14.78 -7.73
N PRO A 69 11.91 15.75 -7.65
CA PRO A 69 10.60 15.54 -7.05
C PRO A 69 9.81 14.48 -7.84
N LEU A 70 9.06 13.69 -7.09
CA LEU A 70 8.14 12.66 -7.57
C LEU A 70 6.80 12.85 -6.85
N THR A 71 5.72 12.83 -7.62
CA THR A 71 4.37 12.93 -7.08
C THR A 71 3.58 11.71 -7.48
N PHE A 72 3.00 11.05 -6.48
CA PHE A 72 1.94 10.07 -6.67
C PHE A 72 0.61 10.80 -6.53
N ALA A 73 -0.14 10.85 -7.64
CA ALA A 73 -1.39 11.62 -7.72
C ALA A 73 -2.38 11.25 -6.61
N THR A 74 -2.45 9.96 -6.25
CA THR A 74 -3.08 9.52 -5.01
C THR A 74 -2.49 8.18 -4.57
N ILE A 75 -2.23 8.04 -3.27
CA ILE A 75 -1.87 6.78 -2.62
C ILE A 75 -3.06 6.12 -1.91
N LEU A 76 -4.18 6.81 -1.76
CA LEU A 76 -5.43 6.26 -1.23
C LEU A 76 -6.58 6.50 -2.21
N LYS A 77 -7.46 5.53 -2.38
CA LYS A 77 -8.70 5.72 -3.12
C LYS A 77 -9.83 4.93 -2.47
N GLU A 78 -10.97 5.58 -2.25
CA GLU A 78 -12.17 4.89 -1.83
C GLU A 78 -12.70 3.90 -2.89
N LEU A 79 -13.02 2.69 -2.44
CA LEU A 79 -13.69 1.70 -3.28
C LEU A 79 -15.19 2.00 -3.32
N THR A 80 -15.66 2.42 -4.49
CA THR A 80 -17.08 2.71 -4.75
C THR A 80 -17.92 1.45 -4.49
N HIS A 81 -19.05 1.61 -3.80
CA HIS A 81 -19.98 0.52 -3.40
C HIS A 81 -19.47 -0.46 -2.33
N HIS A 82 -18.28 -0.24 -1.77
CA HIS A 82 -17.71 -1.07 -0.70
C HIS A 82 -17.26 -0.25 0.51
N SER A 83 -17.91 0.88 0.80
CA SER A 83 -17.61 1.67 2.02
C SER A 83 -17.72 0.77 3.27
N PRO A 84 -16.74 0.78 4.19
CA PRO A 84 -15.67 1.78 4.37
C PRO A 84 -14.31 1.41 3.73
N LEU A 85 -14.26 0.48 2.77
CA LEU A 85 -13.00 0.01 2.18
C LEU A 85 -12.34 1.05 1.28
N LEU A 86 -11.03 1.13 1.41
CA LEU A 86 -10.14 2.01 0.69
C LEU A 86 -9.02 1.16 0.05
N GLU A 87 -8.44 1.64 -1.04
CA GLU A 87 -7.35 1.00 -1.76
C GLU A 87 -6.10 1.87 -1.65
N PHE A 88 -5.05 1.33 -1.03
CA PHE A 88 -3.70 1.88 -1.02
C PHE A 88 -3.02 1.60 -2.35
N ARG A 89 -2.31 2.58 -2.91
CA ARG A 89 -1.82 2.55 -4.28
C ARG A 89 -0.41 3.08 -4.41
N VAL A 90 0.51 2.25 -4.90
CA VAL A 90 1.81 2.70 -5.40
C VAL A 90 2.01 2.20 -6.82
N ASN A 91 2.43 3.09 -7.72
CA ASN A 91 2.62 2.79 -9.15
C ASN A 91 4.04 3.12 -9.56
N TRP A 92 4.78 2.13 -10.05
CA TRP A 92 6.14 2.35 -10.55
C TRP A 92 6.28 1.92 -12.00
N ARG A 93 6.49 2.91 -12.88
CA ARG A 93 6.59 2.68 -14.32
C ARG A 93 7.79 1.79 -14.63
N GLY A 94 7.55 0.72 -15.38
CA GLY A 94 8.58 -0.23 -15.81
C GLY A 94 8.74 -1.44 -14.89
N THR A 95 8.15 -1.42 -13.69
CA THR A 95 8.20 -2.56 -12.76
C THR A 95 6.81 -3.11 -12.47
N GLY A 96 5.84 -2.24 -12.17
CA GLY A 96 4.48 -2.67 -11.85
C GLY A 96 3.76 -1.74 -10.90
N TYR A 97 2.79 -2.28 -10.19
CA TYR A 97 1.98 -1.57 -9.22
C TYR A 97 1.79 -2.42 -7.97
N PHE A 98 1.65 -1.74 -6.84
CA PHE A 98 1.25 -2.31 -5.57
C PHE A 98 -0.11 -1.76 -5.18
N ARG A 99 -0.98 -2.65 -4.71
CA ARG A 99 -2.29 -2.34 -4.18
C ARG A 99 -2.47 -3.05 -2.85
N ALA A 100 -3.17 -2.44 -1.91
CA ALA A 100 -3.66 -3.12 -0.71
C ALA A 100 -5.02 -2.53 -0.37
N ILE A 101 -5.95 -3.35 0.10
CA ILE A 101 -7.20 -2.84 0.68
C ILE A 101 -6.92 -2.49 2.14
N PHE A 102 -7.55 -1.42 2.60
CA PHE A 102 -7.43 -0.91 3.95
C PHE A 102 -8.77 -0.32 4.39
N PHE A 103 -9.01 -0.24 5.69
CA PHE A 103 -10.23 0.34 6.25
C PHE A 103 -9.85 1.07 7.53
N CYS A 104 -10.43 2.25 7.74
CA CYS A 104 -10.21 2.97 8.98
C CYS A 104 -11.25 2.50 10.00
N VAL A 105 -10.80 2.13 11.20
CA VAL A 105 -11.69 2.00 12.35
C VAL A 105 -11.50 3.24 13.18
N GLU A 106 -12.52 4.09 13.26
CA GLU A 106 -12.51 5.23 14.18
C GLU A 106 -12.81 4.73 15.59
N ASP A 107 -11.86 3.98 16.16
CA ASP A 107 -11.78 3.76 17.59
C ASP A 107 -10.36 4.16 18.01
N GLU A 108 -10.25 5.14 18.89
CA GLU A 108 -8.99 5.57 19.52
C GLU A 108 -7.78 5.88 18.60
N SER A 109 -7.99 6.29 17.34
CA SER A 109 -6.97 6.71 16.36
C SER A 109 -6.12 5.60 15.70
N GLU A 110 -6.61 4.37 15.66
CA GLU A 110 -5.93 3.24 15.00
C GLU A 110 -6.38 3.04 13.53
N GLN A 111 -5.48 2.55 12.66
CA GLN A 111 -5.79 2.25 11.25
C GLN A 111 -5.52 0.77 10.94
N ILE A 112 -6.56 0.05 10.52
CA ILE A 112 -6.46 -1.40 10.33
C ILE A 112 -6.37 -1.73 8.83
N LEU A 113 -5.37 -2.52 8.44
CA LEU A 113 -5.14 -2.90 7.04
C LEU A 113 -5.78 -4.27 6.77
N LEU A 114 -6.96 -4.31 6.12
CA LEU A 114 -7.58 -5.56 5.64
C LEU A 114 -7.50 -5.70 4.12
N GLU A 115 -6.89 -6.82 3.73
CA GLU A 115 -7.12 -7.62 2.52
C GLU A 115 -6.54 -7.10 1.18
N PHE A 116 -6.36 -8.02 0.23
CA PHE A 116 -5.86 -7.77 -1.12
C PHE A 116 -6.81 -8.41 -2.14
N ARG A 117 -7.22 -7.65 -3.17
CA ARG A 117 -7.80 -8.23 -4.38
C ARG A 117 -7.39 -7.40 -5.60
N THR A 118 -6.66 -8.01 -6.53
CA THR A 118 -6.38 -7.40 -7.85
C THR A 118 -7.24 -8.02 -8.94
N PRO A 119 -7.86 -7.21 -9.83
CA PRO A 119 -8.28 -7.69 -11.14
C PRO A 119 -7.06 -7.77 -12.05
N ASN A 120 -6.80 -8.96 -12.61
CA ASN A 120 -5.64 -9.27 -13.46
C ASN A 120 -5.33 -8.22 -14.53
N ASN A 121 -4.07 -7.78 -14.58
CA ASN A 121 -3.12 -8.14 -15.65
C ASN A 121 -1.75 -7.49 -15.36
N LYS A 122 -0.71 -8.32 -15.14
CA LYS A 122 0.70 -7.96 -14.89
C LYS A 122 1.04 -7.27 -13.55
N GLY A 123 0.58 -7.83 -12.43
CA GLY A 123 0.99 -7.45 -11.08
C GLY A 123 1.12 -8.68 -10.18
N PHE A 124 1.80 -8.56 -9.04
CA PHE A 124 1.89 -9.61 -8.02
C PHE A 124 0.51 -9.90 -7.44
N SER A 125 0.18 -11.19 -7.32
CA SER A 125 -1.12 -11.67 -6.84
C SER A 125 -0.92 -12.68 -5.70
N VAL A 126 -1.62 -12.49 -4.59
CA VAL A 126 -1.81 -13.50 -3.53
C VAL A 126 -3.32 -13.63 -3.30
N TYR A 127 -3.84 -14.86 -3.21
CA TYR A 127 -5.26 -15.19 -3.06
C TYR A 127 -5.47 -15.93 -1.74
N ILE A 128 -6.46 -15.52 -0.94
CA ILE A 128 -7.05 -16.35 0.11
C ILE A 128 -8.56 -16.17 0.05
N ALA A 129 -9.28 -17.30 0.06
CA ALA A 129 -10.73 -17.37 0.07
C ALA A 129 -11.22 -17.33 1.52
N ALA A 130 -12.30 -16.59 1.77
CA ALA A 130 -13.21 -16.85 2.88
C ALA A 130 -14.38 -17.70 2.38
#